data_AF-A0AAD0DC75-F1
#
_entry.id   AF-A0AAD0DC75-F1
#
_cell.length_a   1.000
_cell.length_b   1.000
_cell.length_c   1.000
_cell.angle_alpha   90.00
_cell.angle_beta   90.00
_cell.angle_gamma   90.00
#
_symmetry.space_group_name_H-M   'P 1'
#
loop_
_entity.id
_entity.type
_entity.pdbx_description
1 polymer ?
#
loop_
_entity_poly.entity_id
_entity_poly.type
_entity_poly.pdbx_seq_one_letter_code
_entity_poly.pdbx_strand_id
1 'polypeptide(L)'
;MQLETYNKHFYMSLCGKDEIERIFDVKNEKDYLLKLRANATIENIRIHRVFLARMREGEDKWSFEASFNYNVFDRYLDSIRDEDREKVANIASGLVFCNDPNGRIISTPYGNIITLSESLRYFLYFMNLSFLSFNSEAVIPDNVRYSALKIALRIMLKSEALDFDIDPRGIIPEEIDRELSRYVDDQMLFLIAHEYSHYLLGHMDDPNLIDDTMHHAIENIDGKTPKYFTHSQHQELDADIDAINRQDLTDASLHRIVTAAIFFFAYIDILKNVREQISPSFTLIKTHPEPIDRLNNLIEFFEEKCGLDKENVNILLKSVEVIKNILQDDIATDFDNWEQYGSVYLGEWRGKPLVDRIDY
;
A
#
# COMPACT_ATOMS: atom_id res chain seq x y z
N MET A 1 -10.68 -19.26 2.45
CA MET A 1 -9.42 -20.03 2.66
C MET A 1 -9.29 -20.45 4.13
N GLN A 2 -8.69 -21.60 4.46
CA GLN A 2 -8.34 -21.94 5.86
C GLN A 2 -6.89 -21.54 6.11
N LEU A 3 -6.63 -20.77 7.16
CA LEU A 3 -5.28 -20.37 7.56
C LEU A 3 -4.61 -21.48 8.38
N GLU A 4 -3.33 -21.72 8.10
CA GLU A 4 -2.49 -22.61 8.90
C GLU A 4 -2.43 -22.15 10.36
N THR A 5 -2.19 -23.10 11.28
CA THR A 5 -2.01 -22.80 12.69
C THR A 5 -0.64 -23.28 13.12
N TYR A 6 0.20 -22.34 13.53
CA TYR A 6 1.56 -22.64 13.97
C TYR A 6 1.59 -23.12 15.44
N ASN A 7 2.75 -23.58 15.88
CA ASN A 7 2.93 -23.97 17.28
C ASN A 7 2.63 -22.78 18.21
N LYS A 8 1.89 -23.02 19.29
CA LYS A 8 1.48 -22.00 20.28
C LYS A 8 2.63 -21.10 20.76
N HIS A 9 3.85 -21.67 20.88
CA HIS A 9 5.03 -20.93 21.32
C HIS A 9 5.42 -19.77 20.40
N PHE A 10 5.13 -19.85 19.09
CA PHE A 10 5.41 -18.75 18.15
C PHE A 10 4.54 -17.52 18.42
N TYR A 11 3.32 -17.71 18.92
CA TYR A 11 2.41 -16.62 19.25
C TYR A 11 2.63 -16.08 20.67
N MET A 12 3.07 -16.91 21.60
CA MET A 12 3.31 -16.52 23.01
C MET A 12 4.34 -15.39 23.18
N SER A 13 5.21 -15.17 22.19
CA SER A 13 6.20 -14.09 22.25
C SER A 13 5.63 -12.71 21.94
N LEU A 14 4.43 -12.62 21.35
CA LEU A 14 3.83 -11.37 20.87
C LEU A 14 2.38 -11.18 21.32
N CYS A 15 1.61 -12.26 21.44
CA CYS A 15 0.18 -12.19 21.67
C CYS A 15 -0.17 -12.47 23.14
N GLY A 16 -1.17 -11.77 23.66
CA GLY A 16 -1.80 -12.07 24.95
C GLY A 16 -2.55 -13.41 24.94
N LYS A 17 -2.90 -13.91 26.12
CA LYS A 17 -3.60 -15.20 26.26
C LYS A 17 -4.91 -15.24 25.48
N ASP A 18 -5.72 -14.18 25.58
CA ASP A 18 -7.03 -14.08 24.92
C ASP A 18 -6.89 -14.02 23.39
N GLU A 19 -5.87 -13.31 22.89
CA GLU A 19 -5.55 -13.26 21.45
C GLU A 19 -5.13 -14.65 20.94
N ILE A 20 -4.31 -15.39 21.70
CA ILE A 20 -3.91 -16.75 21.34
C ILE A 20 -5.11 -17.70 21.29
N GLU A 21 -6.03 -17.61 22.24
CA GLU A 21 -7.24 -18.45 22.22
C GLU A 21 -8.08 -18.18 20.96
N ARG A 22 -8.24 -16.92 20.56
CA ARG A 22 -8.95 -16.53 19.33
C ARG A 22 -8.24 -16.96 18.05
N ILE A 23 -6.91 -16.99 18.03
CA ILE A 23 -6.11 -17.49 16.90
C ILE A 23 -6.32 -19.00 16.67
N PHE A 24 -6.43 -19.77 17.77
CA PHE A 24 -6.61 -21.23 17.71
C PHE A 24 -8.07 -21.64 17.49
N ASP A 25 -9.02 -20.84 17.98
CA ASP A 25 -10.47 -21.07 17.88
C ASP A 25 -11.17 -19.87 17.23
N VAL A 26 -10.99 -19.73 15.91
CA VAL A 26 -11.54 -18.63 15.11
C VAL A 26 -13.06 -18.76 15.03
N LYS A 27 -13.80 -17.73 15.48
CA LYS A 27 -15.27 -17.74 15.52
C LYS A 27 -15.95 -16.72 14.61
N ASN A 28 -15.22 -15.68 14.20
CA ASN A 28 -15.73 -14.57 13.41
C ASN A 28 -14.62 -13.95 12.55
N GLU A 29 -14.98 -12.97 11.75
CA GLU A 29 -14.12 -12.24 10.82
C GLU A 29 -12.96 -11.52 11.52
N LYS A 30 -13.19 -10.98 12.73
CA LYS A 30 -12.15 -10.29 13.52
C LYS A 30 -11.10 -11.29 14.03
N ASP A 31 -11.54 -12.46 14.48
CA ASP A 31 -10.62 -13.54 14.90
C ASP A 31 -9.81 -14.06 13.71
N TYR A 32 -10.42 -14.15 12.52
CA TYR A 32 -9.72 -14.52 11.30
C TYR A 32 -8.66 -13.49 10.93
N LEU A 33 -9.00 -12.20 10.98
CA LEU A 33 -8.07 -11.10 10.71
C LEU A 33 -6.92 -11.08 11.73
N LEU A 34 -7.19 -11.32 13.01
CA LEU A 34 -6.17 -11.47 14.05
C LEU A 34 -5.21 -12.62 13.72
N LYS A 35 -5.74 -13.78 13.31
CA LYS A 35 -4.94 -14.93 12.89
C LYS A 35 -4.09 -14.64 11.67
N LEU A 36 -4.65 -13.95 10.67
CA LEU A 36 -3.93 -13.54 9.46
C LEU A 36 -2.72 -12.66 9.81
N ARG A 37 -2.93 -11.64 10.66
CA ARG A 37 -1.85 -10.76 11.16
C ARG A 37 -0.78 -11.53 11.90
N ALA A 38 -1.20 -12.43 12.79
CA ALA A 38 -0.28 -13.23 13.59
C ALA A 38 0.59 -14.13 12.71
N ASN A 39 -0.01 -14.84 11.75
CA ASN A 39 0.70 -15.70 10.80
C ASN A 39 1.69 -14.89 9.94
N ALA A 40 1.24 -13.79 9.34
CA ALA A 40 2.11 -12.93 8.53
C ALA A 40 3.33 -12.41 9.33
N THR A 41 3.14 -12.12 10.61
CA THR A 41 4.21 -11.64 11.49
C THR A 41 5.23 -12.73 11.83
N ILE A 42 4.80 -13.95 12.15
CA ILE A 42 5.72 -15.03 12.55
C ILE A 42 6.43 -15.69 11.36
N GLU A 43 5.83 -15.63 10.16
CA GLU A 43 6.41 -16.15 8.92
C GLU A 43 7.60 -15.31 8.42
N ASN A 44 7.70 -14.04 8.85
CA ASN A 44 8.77 -13.14 8.44
C ASN A 44 9.58 -12.65 9.64
N ILE A 45 10.84 -13.08 9.73
CA ILE A 45 11.71 -12.76 10.87
C ILE A 45 11.99 -11.25 11.05
N ARG A 46 12.02 -10.46 9.96
CA ARG A 46 12.25 -9.01 10.05
C ARG A 46 11.01 -8.31 10.59
N ILE A 47 9.83 -8.67 10.11
CA ILE A 47 8.55 -8.18 10.64
C ILE A 47 8.40 -8.61 12.11
N HIS A 48 8.68 -9.88 12.43
CA HIS A 48 8.65 -10.36 13.82
C HIS A 48 9.50 -9.50 14.77
N ARG A 49 10.72 -9.13 14.34
CA ARG A 49 11.60 -8.26 15.12
C ARG A 49 11.02 -6.87 15.34
N VAL A 50 10.33 -6.31 14.34
CA VAL A 50 9.60 -5.03 14.48
C VAL A 50 8.54 -5.14 15.56
N PHE A 51 7.70 -6.18 15.53
CA PHE A 51 6.68 -6.35 16.57
C PHE A 51 7.26 -6.58 17.96
N LEU A 52 8.40 -7.29 18.07
CA LEU A 52 9.11 -7.40 19.34
C LEU A 52 9.62 -6.04 19.84
N ALA A 53 10.05 -5.14 18.96
CA ALA A 53 10.46 -3.79 19.34
C ALA A 53 9.26 -2.94 19.77
N ARG A 54 8.17 -2.91 18.98
CA ARG A 54 6.90 -2.25 19.33
C ARG A 54 6.36 -2.75 20.67
N MET A 55 6.45 -4.05 20.94
CA MET A 55 6.06 -4.64 22.22
C MET A 55 6.90 -4.13 23.39
N ARG A 56 8.22 -4.03 23.22
CA ARG A 56 9.10 -3.47 24.26
C ARG A 56 8.79 -2.00 24.55
N GLU A 57 8.43 -1.23 23.52
CA GLU A 57 8.03 0.19 23.68
C GLU A 57 6.63 0.33 24.32
N GLY A 58 5.71 -0.58 24.03
CA GLY A 58 4.36 -0.59 24.58
C GLY A 58 4.26 -1.04 26.04
N GLU A 59 5.29 -1.74 26.55
CA GLU A 59 5.38 -2.29 27.91
C GLU A 59 4.07 -3.00 28.33
N ASP A 60 3.52 -2.66 29.50
CA ASP A 60 2.30 -3.28 30.06
C ASP A 60 1.02 -2.96 29.27
N LYS A 61 1.07 -2.03 28.30
CA LYS A 61 -0.07 -1.64 27.46
C LYS A 61 -0.08 -2.34 26.11
N TRP A 62 0.85 -3.26 25.86
CA TRP A 62 0.96 -3.96 24.60
C TRP A 62 -0.29 -4.82 24.31
N SER A 63 -0.82 -4.67 23.11
CA SER A 63 -1.76 -5.62 22.48
C SER A 63 -1.33 -5.79 21.04
N PHE A 64 -1.19 -7.06 20.63
CA PHE A 64 -0.82 -7.39 19.27
C PHE A 64 -1.91 -6.91 18.31
N GLU A 65 -3.18 -7.16 18.61
CA GLU A 65 -4.32 -6.72 17.79
C GLU A 65 -4.36 -5.18 17.67
N ALA A 66 -4.24 -4.47 18.79
CA ALA A 66 -4.32 -3.01 18.81
C ALA A 66 -3.13 -2.31 18.13
N SER A 67 -1.99 -2.99 17.99
CA SER A 67 -0.81 -2.44 17.31
C SER A 67 -1.02 -2.21 15.80
N PHE A 68 -2.10 -2.76 15.23
CA PHE A 68 -2.52 -2.52 13.83
C PHE A 68 -3.57 -1.42 13.69
N ASN A 69 -3.95 -0.74 14.78
CA ASN A 69 -4.96 0.32 14.73
C ASN A 69 -4.48 1.45 13.81
N TYR A 70 -5.31 1.77 12.81
CA TYR A 70 -5.02 2.80 11.84
C TYR A 70 -6.29 3.60 11.57
N ASN A 71 -6.31 4.84 12.06
CA ASN A 71 -7.48 5.72 12.07
C ASN A 71 -8.01 6.08 10.67
N VAL A 72 -7.28 5.81 9.59
CA VAL A 72 -7.75 6.08 8.23
C VAL A 72 -8.94 5.19 7.85
N PHE A 73 -9.04 3.98 8.40
CA PHE A 73 -10.24 3.14 8.23
C PHE A 73 -11.46 3.80 8.86
N ASP A 74 -11.33 4.29 10.09
CA ASP A 74 -12.41 5.00 10.79
C ASP A 74 -12.77 6.30 10.05
N ARG A 75 -11.76 7.06 9.58
CA ARG A 75 -11.99 8.27 8.77
C ARG A 75 -12.81 7.99 7.51
N TYR A 76 -12.56 6.88 6.82
CA TYR A 76 -13.37 6.48 5.67
C TYR A 76 -14.81 6.20 6.07
N LEU A 77 -15.02 5.35 7.09
CA LEU A 77 -16.37 5.03 7.57
C LEU A 77 -17.11 6.27 8.05
N ASP A 78 -16.38 7.22 8.65
CA ASP A 78 -16.89 8.52 9.09
C ASP A 78 -17.30 9.45 7.94
N SER A 79 -16.69 9.28 6.78
CA SER A 79 -16.93 10.12 5.59
C SER A 79 -18.09 9.65 4.72
N ILE A 80 -18.59 8.42 4.87
CA ILE A 80 -19.69 7.89 4.05
C ILE A 80 -21.05 8.09 4.75
N ARG A 81 -22.12 8.07 3.95
CA ARG A 81 -23.50 8.19 4.43
C ARG A 81 -23.86 7.04 5.38
N ASP A 82 -24.72 7.31 6.36
CA ASP A 82 -25.16 6.35 7.37
C ASP A 82 -25.68 5.03 6.75
N GLU A 83 -26.48 5.11 5.68
CA GLU A 83 -27.01 3.94 4.98
C GLU A 83 -25.92 3.01 4.42
N ASP A 84 -24.82 3.59 3.90
CA ASP A 84 -23.70 2.80 3.39
C ASP A 84 -22.79 2.32 4.53
N ARG A 85 -22.60 3.16 5.56
CA ARG A 85 -21.88 2.80 6.78
C ARG A 85 -22.49 1.57 7.44
N GLU A 86 -23.82 1.52 7.57
CA GLU A 86 -24.52 0.37 8.16
C GLU A 86 -24.28 -0.93 7.38
N LYS A 87 -24.17 -0.87 6.05
CA LYS A 87 -23.89 -2.06 5.20
C LYS A 87 -22.48 -2.62 5.43
N VAL A 88 -21.54 -1.78 5.82
CA VAL A 88 -20.12 -2.15 5.92
C VAL A 88 -19.57 -2.14 7.35
N ALA A 89 -20.35 -1.69 8.34
CA ALA A 89 -19.95 -1.54 9.74
C ALA A 89 -19.46 -2.84 10.40
N ASN A 90 -19.93 -3.99 9.93
CA ASN A 90 -19.57 -5.30 10.48
C ASN A 90 -18.41 -5.98 9.72
N ILE A 91 -17.95 -5.40 8.60
CA ILE A 91 -16.82 -5.96 7.85
C ILE A 91 -15.56 -5.75 8.69
N ALA A 92 -14.90 -6.85 9.09
CA ALA A 92 -13.63 -6.73 9.79
C ALA A 92 -12.58 -6.18 8.82
N SER A 93 -11.94 -5.08 9.22
CA SER A 93 -10.96 -4.41 8.37
C SER A 93 -9.75 -3.91 9.15
N GLY A 94 -8.65 -3.67 8.43
CA GLY A 94 -7.49 -2.99 8.98
C GLY A 94 -6.18 -3.39 8.31
N LEU A 95 -5.07 -2.96 8.91
CA LEU A 95 -3.75 -3.25 8.37
C LEU A 95 -3.32 -4.71 8.61
N VAL A 96 -2.47 -5.23 7.72
CA VAL A 96 -1.71 -6.47 7.90
C VAL A 96 -0.25 -6.17 7.52
N PHE A 97 0.71 -6.47 8.38
CA PHE A 97 2.11 -6.27 8.04
C PHE A 97 2.67 -7.56 7.43
N CYS A 98 2.86 -7.55 6.11
CA CYS A 98 3.36 -8.68 5.35
C CYS A 98 4.33 -8.24 4.25
N ASN A 99 5.15 -9.16 3.74
CA ASN A 99 6.06 -8.91 2.61
C ASN A 99 5.37 -8.84 1.25
N ASP A 100 4.07 -8.58 1.27
CA ASP A 100 3.21 -8.54 0.11
C ASP A 100 2.40 -7.23 0.14
N PRO A 101 2.91 -6.16 -0.48
CA PRO A 101 2.29 -4.85 -0.36
C PRO A 101 1.03 -4.76 -1.24
N ASN A 102 -0.14 -5.07 -0.68
CA ASN A 102 -1.43 -5.02 -1.37
C ASN A 102 -2.62 -4.60 -0.49
N GLY A 103 -3.70 -4.18 -1.14
CA GLY A 103 -5.07 -4.16 -0.62
C GLY A 103 -5.84 -5.36 -1.15
N ARG A 104 -6.73 -5.93 -0.33
CA ARG A 104 -7.60 -7.05 -0.74
C ARG A 104 -8.86 -7.19 0.10
N ILE A 105 -9.91 -7.68 -0.57
CA ILE A 105 -11.11 -8.22 0.05
C ILE A 105 -11.00 -9.75 0.06
N ILE A 106 -11.02 -10.36 1.24
CA ILE A 106 -10.87 -11.80 1.39
C ILE A 106 -12.22 -12.39 1.83
N SER A 107 -12.77 -13.27 1.00
CA SER A 107 -13.96 -14.05 1.35
C SER A 107 -13.58 -15.21 2.28
N THR A 108 -14.05 -15.16 3.53
CA THR A 108 -13.78 -16.19 4.54
C THR A 108 -15.03 -16.98 4.89
N PRO A 109 -14.92 -18.18 5.50
CA PRO A 109 -16.08 -18.90 6.03
C PRO A 109 -16.90 -18.13 7.08
N TYR A 110 -16.33 -17.06 7.65
CA TYR A 110 -16.96 -16.26 8.70
C TYR A 110 -17.62 -14.99 8.15
N GLY A 111 -17.30 -14.59 6.91
CA GLY A 111 -17.65 -13.30 6.33
C GLY A 111 -16.49 -12.70 5.55
N ASN A 112 -16.72 -11.57 4.90
CA ASN A 112 -15.68 -10.88 4.14
C ASN A 112 -14.83 -10.02 5.08
N ILE A 113 -13.54 -9.92 4.78
CA ILE A 113 -12.62 -8.99 5.47
C ILE A 113 -11.92 -8.10 4.45
N ILE A 114 -11.58 -6.87 4.86
CA ILE A 114 -10.84 -5.91 4.04
C ILE A 114 -9.49 -5.65 4.67
N THR A 115 -8.42 -5.89 3.93
CA THR A 115 -7.06 -5.71 4.46
C THR A 115 -6.24 -4.83 3.55
N LEU A 116 -5.41 -3.97 4.15
CA LEU A 116 -4.34 -3.27 3.43
C LEU A 116 -2.99 -3.57 4.08
N SER A 117 -1.96 -3.64 3.28
CA SER A 117 -0.62 -3.95 3.75
C SER A 117 0.04 -2.73 4.41
N GLU A 118 0.66 -2.92 5.58
CA GLU A 118 1.49 -1.89 6.18
C GLU A 118 2.73 -1.57 5.32
N SER A 119 3.24 -2.56 4.59
CA SER A 119 4.33 -2.38 3.61
C SER A 119 3.96 -1.41 2.49
N LEU A 120 2.68 -1.33 2.14
CA LEU A 120 2.19 -0.37 1.15
C LEU A 120 2.32 1.07 1.67
N ARG A 121 2.16 1.30 2.98
CA ARG A 121 2.37 2.62 3.58
C ARG A 121 3.82 3.08 3.43
N TYR A 122 4.78 2.18 3.67
CA TYR A 122 6.20 2.49 3.47
C TYR A 122 6.52 2.74 1.99
N PHE A 123 5.95 1.95 1.06
CA PHE A 123 6.07 2.23 -0.38
C PHE A 123 5.62 3.66 -0.71
N LEU A 124 4.39 4.02 -0.31
CA LEU A 124 3.83 5.35 -0.57
C LEU A 124 4.66 6.45 0.08
N TYR A 125 5.13 6.24 1.31
CA TYR A 125 5.97 7.18 2.04
C TYR A 125 7.24 7.51 1.25
N PHE A 126 7.97 6.48 0.80
CA PHE A 126 9.23 6.69 0.07
C PHE A 126 9.00 7.18 -1.37
N MET A 127 7.91 6.79 -2.04
CA MET A 127 7.54 7.39 -3.34
C MET A 127 7.24 8.89 -3.19
N ASN A 128 6.46 9.27 -2.18
CA ASN A 128 6.17 10.68 -1.88
C ASN A 128 7.45 11.46 -1.58
N LEU A 129 8.38 10.90 -0.82
CA LEU A 129 9.68 11.52 -0.53
C LEU A 129 10.50 11.75 -1.82
N SER A 130 10.44 10.83 -2.77
CA SER A 130 11.10 10.97 -4.08
C SER A 130 10.46 12.05 -4.96
N PHE A 131 9.12 12.15 -4.98
CA PHE A 131 8.39 12.93 -5.99
C PHE A 131 7.95 14.31 -5.53
N LEU A 132 7.58 14.46 -4.26
CA LEU A 132 6.95 15.69 -3.79
C LEU A 132 7.98 16.79 -3.56
N SER A 133 7.54 18.02 -3.79
CA SER A 133 8.23 19.22 -3.34
C SER A 133 7.48 19.74 -2.12
N PHE A 134 8.22 20.01 -1.05
CA PHE A 134 7.68 20.45 0.22
C PHE A 134 7.90 21.95 0.34
N ASN A 135 6.99 22.65 1.01
CA ASN A 135 7.15 24.08 1.28
C ASN A 135 8.18 24.39 2.38
N SER A 136 8.95 23.38 2.80
CA SER A 136 10.02 23.50 3.78
C SER A 136 11.24 24.22 3.21
N GLU A 137 11.99 24.94 4.05
CA GLU A 137 13.30 25.49 3.68
C GLU A 137 14.32 24.40 3.33
N ALA A 138 14.07 23.16 3.75
CA ALA A 138 14.91 22.01 3.46
C ALA A 138 14.71 21.52 2.01
N VAL A 139 15.70 21.78 1.16
CA VAL A 139 15.79 21.17 -0.17
C VAL A 139 16.13 19.70 -0.02
N ILE A 140 15.32 18.80 -0.59
CA ILE A 140 15.61 17.37 -0.62
C ILE A 140 16.70 17.10 -1.67
N PRO A 141 17.87 16.57 -1.27
CA PRO A 141 18.96 16.23 -2.19
C PRO A 141 18.57 15.17 -3.23
N ASP A 142 19.12 15.26 -4.44
CA ASP A 142 18.81 14.31 -5.53
C ASP A 142 19.17 12.86 -5.17
N ASN A 143 20.29 12.64 -4.47
CA ASN A 143 20.69 11.31 -4.01
C ASN A 143 19.73 10.74 -2.96
N VAL A 144 19.09 11.59 -2.14
CA VAL A 144 18.05 11.19 -1.18
C VAL A 144 16.78 10.81 -1.92
N ARG A 145 16.34 11.63 -2.89
CA ARG A 145 15.16 11.32 -3.74
C ARG A 145 15.33 10.00 -4.46
N TYR A 146 16.49 9.81 -5.09
CA TYR A 146 16.82 8.59 -5.80
C TYR A 146 16.86 7.36 -4.88
N SER A 147 17.47 7.50 -3.69
CA SER A 147 17.50 6.41 -2.71
C SER A 147 16.09 6.07 -2.21
N ALA A 148 15.24 7.08 -1.98
CA ALA A 148 13.85 6.89 -1.59
C ALA A 148 13.06 6.12 -2.67
N LEU A 149 13.22 6.50 -3.94
CA LEU A 149 12.65 5.77 -5.07
C LEU A 149 13.07 4.30 -5.09
N LYS A 150 14.37 4.03 -4.93
CA LYS A 150 14.91 2.66 -4.91
C LYS A 150 14.36 1.86 -3.73
N ILE A 151 14.30 2.44 -2.53
CA ILE A 151 13.68 1.80 -1.34
C ILE A 151 12.22 1.44 -1.64
N ALA A 152 11.42 2.40 -2.12
CA ALA A 152 10.02 2.20 -2.42
C ALA A 152 9.80 1.02 -3.39
N LEU A 153 10.51 1.03 -4.51
CA LEU A 153 10.38 0.00 -5.53
C LEU A 153 10.86 -1.37 -5.02
N ARG A 154 11.94 -1.42 -4.22
CA ARG A 154 12.43 -2.66 -3.59
C ARG A 154 11.43 -3.24 -2.57
N ILE A 155 10.64 -2.40 -1.88
CA ILE A 155 9.52 -2.88 -1.04
C ILE A 155 8.53 -3.67 -1.89
N MET A 156 8.14 -3.11 -3.05
CA MET A 156 7.18 -3.75 -3.96
C MET A 156 7.76 -4.97 -4.69
N LEU A 157 9.08 -5.00 -4.91
CA LEU A 157 9.82 -6.15 -5.46
C LEU A 157 10.15 -7.22 -4.40
N LYS A 158 9.79 -6.98 -3.13
CA LYS A 158 10.04 -7.90 -2.00
C LYS A 158 11.55 -8.11 -1.72
N SER A 159 12.41 -7.23 -2.22
CA SER A 159 13.86 -7.23 -1.99
C SER A 159 14.31 -6.26 -0.90
N GLU A 160 13.43 -5.38 -0.41
CA GLU A 160 13.73 -4.50 0.72
C GLU A 160 13.47 -5.18 2.07
N ALA A 161 14.34 -4.95 3.05
CA ALA A 161 14.06 -5.34 4.43
C ALA A 161 12.93 -4.47 5.03
N LEU A 162 12.01 -5.08 5.77
CA LEU A 162 10.81 -4.40 6.29
C LEU A 162 10.95 -3.97 7.76
N ASP A 163 12.18 -3.82 8.24
CA ASP A 163 12.48 -3.52 9.62
C ASP A 163 12.66 -2.01 9.90
N PHE A 164 11.85 -1.19 9.24
CA PHE A 164 11.94 0.29 9.25
C PHE A 164 11.89 0.92 10.65
N ASP A 165 11.15 0.33 11.58
CA ASP A 165 11.02 0.85 12.95
C ASP A 165 12.28 0.64 13.79
N ILE A 166 13.06 -0.40 13.49
CA ILE A 166 14.30 -0.73 14.22
C ILE A 166 15.56 -0.32 13.45
N ASP A 167 15.49 -0.25 12.13
CA ASP A 167 16.56 0.17 11.22
C ASP A 167 16.02 1.27 10.28
N PRO A 168 15.82 2.51 10.76
CA PRO A 168 15.33 3.59 9.92
C PRO A 168 16.27 3.83 8.74
N ARG A 169 15.71 3.99 7.53
CA ARG A 169 16.55 4.20 6.32
C ARG A 169 17.23 5.56 6.27
N GLY A 170 16.86 6.48 7.14
CA GLY A 170 17.52 7.76 7.33
C GLY A 170 16.82 8.66 8.34
N ILE A 171 17.36 9.85 8.52
CA ILE A 171 16.87 10.89 9.41
C ILE A 171 16.18 11.95 8.55
N ILE A 172 14.85 11.91 8.54
CA ILE A 172 14.02 12.82 7.75
C ILE A 172 13.65 14.03 8.60
N PRO A 173 13.76 15.27 8.09
CA PRO A 173 13.31 16.46 8.82
C PRO A 173 11.83 16.36 9.22
N GLU A 174 11.51 16.71 10.47
CA GLU A 174 10.16 16.55 11.05
C GLU A 174 9.06 17.25 10.22
N GLU A 175 9.37 18.41 9.62
CA GLU A 175 8.42 19.11 8.76
C GLU A 175 8.04 18.28 7.53
N ILE A 176 9.04 17.69 6.86
CA ILE A 176 8.85 16.83 5.69
C ILE A 176 8.12 15.54 6.11
N ASP A 177 8.53 14.92 7.22
CA ASP A 177 7.89 13.70 7.74
C ASP A 177 6.39 13.87 8.03
N ARG A 178 6.01 15.01 8.64
CA ARG A 178 4.61 15.34 8.90
C ARG A 178 3.81 15.56 7.62
N GLU A 179 4.39 16.20 6.60
CA GLU A 179 3.72 16.36 5.30
C GLU A 179 3.60 15.02 4.58
N LEU A 180 4.66 14.22 4.54
CA LEU A 180 4.65 12.86 3.98
C LEU A 180 3.55 12.00 4.59
N SER A 181 3.45 12.00 5.92
CA SER A 181 2.42 11.24 6.62
C SER A 181 1.00 11.63 6.17
N ARG A 182 0.73 12.91 5.93
CA ARG A 182 -0.57 13.37 5.42
C ARG A 182 -0.84 12.88 4.00
N TYR A 183 0.16 12.93 3.11
CA TYR A 183 0.02 12.41 1.75
C TYR A 183 -0.22 10.91 1.73
N VAL A 184 0.52 10.16 2.56
CA VAL A 184 0.33 8.71 2.72
C VAL A 184 -1.07 8.41 3.24
N ASP A 185 -1.54 9.13 4.27
CA ASP A 185 -2.89 8.95 4.80
C ASP A 185 -3.98 9.20 3.74
N ASP A 186 -3.82 10.21 2.88
CA ASP A 186 -4.78 10.51 1.82
C ASP A 186 -4.76 9.44 0.71
N GLN A 187 -3.58 8.93 0.35
CA GLN A 187 -3.46 7.81 -0.57
C GLN A 187 -4.07 6.54 0.02
N MET A 188 -3.78 6.24 1.29
CA MET A 188 -4.37 5.09 1.99
C MET A 188 -5.88 5.23 2.14
N LEU A 189 -6.41 6.44 2.33
CA LEU A 189 -7.84 6.69 2.36
C LEU A 189 -8.50 6.35 1.03
N PHE A 190 -7.91 6.77 -0.08
CA PHE A 190 -8.39 6.39 -1.42
C PHE A 190 -8.39 4.86 -1.59
N LEU A 191 -7.32 4.18 -1.20
CA LEU A 191 -7.21 2.72 -1.34
C LEU A 191 -8.19 1.97 -0.44
N ILE A 192 -8.37 2.40 0.80
CA ILE A 192 -9.39 1.84 1.70
C ILE A 192 -10.77 2.01 1.06
N ALA A 193 -11.08 3.22 0.61
CA ALA A 193 -12.36 3.51 -0.04
C ALA A 193 -12.59 2.65 -1.28
N HIS A 194 -11.55 2.41 -2.09
CA HIS A 194 -11.58 1.55 -3.27
C HIS A 194 -11.99 0.11 -2.93
N GLU A 195 -11.39 -0.50 -1.91
CA GLU A 195 -11.77 -1.85 -1.48
C GLU A 195 -13.23 -1.88 -0.95
N TYR A 196 -13.66 -0.87 -0.19
CA TYR A 196 -15.06 -0.79 0.24
C TYR A 196 -16.02 -0.58 -0.94
N SER A 197 -15.62 0.16 -1.97
CA SER A 197 -16.39 0.37 -3.19
C SER A 197 -16.63 -0.92 -3.98
N HIS A 198 -15.62 -1.79 -4.10
CA HIS A 198 -15.83 -3.12 -4.68
C HIS A 198 -16.91 -3.92 -3.93
N TYR A 199 -16.91 -3.87 -2.60
CA TYR A 199 -17.95 -4.52 -1.80
C TYR A 199 -19.33 -3.88 -2.03
N LEU A 200 -19.41 -2.55 -1.96
CA LEU A 200 -20.67 -1.80 -2.05
C LEU A 200 -21.32 -1.83 -3.44
N LEU A 201 -20.51 -1.94 -4.49
CA LEU A 201 -20.96 -2.11 -5.87
C LEU A 201 -21.30 -3.57 -6.22
N GLY A 202 -21.07 -4.52 -5.30
CA GLY A 202 -21.35 -5.94 -5.54
C GLY A 202 -20.37 -6.58 -6.52
N HIS A 203 -19.14 -6.08 -6.62
CA HIS A 203 -18.12 -6.63 -7.50
C HIS A 203 -17.61 -8.01 -7.04
N MET A 204 -18.17 -8.60 -5.97
CA MET A 204 -17.72 -9.86 -5.36
C MET A 204 -18.34 -11.13 -5.99
N ASP A 205 -19.34 -11.01 -6.87
CA ASP A 205 -20.16 -12.13 -7.36
C ASP A 205 -19.62 -12.87 -8.60
N ASP A 206 -18.43 -12.51 -9.11
CA ASP A 206 -17.84 -13.22 -10.27
C ASP A 206 -16.97 -14.41 -9.79
N PRO A 207 -17.30 -15.67 -10.13
CA PRO A 207 -16.50 -16.84 -9.77
C PRO A 207 -15.08 -16.86 -10.37
N ASN A 208 -14.71 -15.86 -11.19
CA ASN A 208 -13.33 -15.62 -11.65
C ASN A 208 -12.51 -14.66 -10.76
N LEU A 209 -13.06 -14.15 -9.65
CA LEU A 209 -12.29 -13.40 -8.65
C LEU A 209 -11.38 -14.34 -7.86
N ILE A 210 -10.25 -14.68 -8.46
CA ILE A 210 -9.05 -15.01 -7.69
C ILE A 210 -8.63 -13.70 -7.01
N ASP A 211 -9.07 -13.55 -5.76
CA ASP A 211 -8.27 -13.28 -4.57
C ASP A 211 -6.97 -12.43 -4.75
N ASP A 212 -6.99 -11.31 -5.50
CA ASP A 212 -5.80 -10.44 -5.66
C ASP A 212 -6.08 -9.08 -6.36
N THR A 213 -6.89 -8.20 -5.76
CA THR A 213 -7.24 -6.88 -6.35
C THR A 213 -6.04 -5.94 -6.55
N MET A 214 -4.98 -6.05 -5.73
CA MET A 214 -3.72 -5.30 -5.94
C MET A 214 -2.55 -6.14 -6.44
N HIS A 215 -2.55 -7.45 -6.24
CA HIS A 215 -1.40 -8.30 -6.59
C HIS A 215 -1.34 -8.60 -8.09
N HIS A 216 -2.46 -8.44 -8.82
CA HIS A 216 -2.50 -8.55 -10.29
C HIS A 216 -2.42 -7.21 -11.03
N ALA A 217 -2.66 -6.06 -10.38
CA ALA A 217 -2.16 -4.76 -10.88
C ALA A 217 -0.62 -4.74 -10.99
N ILE A 218 -0.01 -5.71 -10.33
CA ILE A 218 1.42 -5.93 -10.12
C ILE A 218 1.99 -6.99 -11.09
N GLU A 219 1.16 -7.69 -11.87
CA GLU A 219 1.57 -8.70 -12.87
C GLU A 219 0.90 -8.51 -14.25
N ASN A 220 1.69 -8.72 -15.32
CA ASN A 220 1.32 -8.98 -16.73
C ASN A 220 1.33 -7.80 -17.72
N ILE A 221 2.38 -7.74 -18.55
CA ILE A 221 2.49 -6.90 -19.77
C ILE A 221 3.20 -7.65 -20.90
N ASP A 222 2.50 -7.86 -22.02
CA ASP A 222 2.89 -7.34 -23.34
C ASP A 222 1.68 -7.39 -24.32
N GLY A 223 1.71 -6.52 -25.34
CA GLY A 223 0.90 -6.61 -26.56
C GLY A 223 -0.28 -5.64 -26.64
N LYS A 224 -0.25 -4.76 -27.65
CA LYS A 224 -1.36 -3.85 -28.03
C LYS A 224 -2.68 -4.62 -28.18
N THR A 225 -3.61 -4.41 -27.26
CA THR A 225 -5.01 -4.86 -27.35
C THR A 225 -5.96 -3.68 -27.56
N PRO A 226 -7.08 -3.89 -28.27
CA PRO A 226 -7.98 -2.83 -28.73
C PRO A 226 -8.66 -2.11 -27.55
N LYS A 227 -9.14 -0.88 -27.79
CA LYS A 227 -9.84 0.02 -26.84
C LYS A 227 -11.20 -0.52 -26.34
N TYR A 228 -11.27 -1.75 -25.83
CA TYR A 228 -12.45 -2.31 -25.19
C TYR A 228 -12.02 -2.91 -23.85
N PHE A 229 -12.55 -2.35 -22.76
CA PHE A 229 -12.32 -2.87 -21.41
C PHE A 229 -13.11 -4.19 -21.21
N THR A 230 -12.52 -5.13 -20.47
CA THR A 230 -13.24 -6.30 -19.97
C THR A 230 -14.23 -5.90 -18.88
N HIS A 231 -15.13 -6.81 -18.50
CA HIS A 231 -16.06 -6.57 -17.38
C HIS A 231 -15.32 -6.26 -16.07
N SER A 232 -14.26 -7.02 -15.74
CA SER A 232 -13.42 -6.77 -14.57
C SER A 232 -12.72 -5.41 -14.65
N GLN A 233 -12.27 -5.01 -15.83
CA GLN A 233 -11.67 -3.69 -16.03
C GLN A 233 -12.66 -2.54 -15.81
N HIS A 234 -13.91 -2.71 -16.22
CA HIS A 234 -14.96 -1.74 -15.90
C HIS A 234 -15.24 -1.66 -14.39
N GLN A 235 -15.27 -2.79 -13.69
CA GLN A 235 -15.45 -2.82 -12.23
C GLN A 235 -14.37 -2.03 -11.48
N GLU A 236 -13.11 -2.09 -11.93
CA GLU A 236 -12.01 -1.31 -11.35
C GLU A 236 -12.21 0.21 -11.54
N LEU A 237 -12.61 0.63 -12.74
CA LEU A 237 -12.87 2.05 -13.04
C LEU A 237 -14.07 2.57 -12.25
N ASP A 238 -15.12 1.76 -12.11
CA ASP A 238 -16.30 2.08 -11.31
C ASP A 238 -15.94 2.19 -9.83
N ALA A 239 -15.12 1.26 -9.31
CA ALA A 239 -14.65 1.30 -7.93
C ALA A 239 -13.76 2.53 -7.65
N ASP A 240 -12.89 2.94 -8.59
CA ASP A 240 -12.07 4.16 -8.46
C ASP A 240 -12.92 5.42 -8.32
N ILE A 241 -13.95 5.56 -9.16
CA ILE A 241 -14.85 6.70 -9.16
C ILE A 241 -15.71 6.69 -7.90
N ASP A 242 -16.22 5.52 -7.51
CA ASP A 242 -17.07 5.33 -6.34
C ASP A 242 -16.32 5.59 -5.03
N ALA A 243 -15.05 5.18 -4.95
CA ALA A 243 -14.17 5.40 -3.79
C ALA A 243 -14.14 6.88 -3.39
N ILE A 244 -14.20 7.78 -4.37
CA ILE A 244 -14.17 9.22 -4.16
C ILE A 244 -15.59 9.80 -4.01
N ASN A 245 -16.52 9.50 -4.92
CA ASN A 245 -17.85 10.12 -4.92
C ASN A 245 -18.75 9.69 -3.76
N ARG A 246 -18.53 8.50 -3.18
CA ARG A 246 -19.38 7.99 -2.10
C ARG A 246 -19.16 8.73 -0.78
N GLN A 247 -17.99 9.35 -0.62
CA GLN A 247 -17.63 10.12 0.56
C GLN A 247 -18.29 11.51 0.52
N ASP A 248 -18.73 12.01 1.68
CA ASP A 248 -19.19 13.37 1.90
C ASP A 248 -17.99 14.30 2.09
N LEU A 249 -17.41 14.73 0.98
CA LEU A 249 -16.17 15.50 0.93
C LEU A 249 -16.44 16.99 0.70
N THR A 250 -15.69 17.84 1.40
CA THR A 250 -15.54 19.25 1.00
C THR A 250 -14.74 19.35 -0.29
N ASP A 251 -14.87 20.45 -1.04
CA ASP A 251 -14.09 20.67 -2.27
C ASP A 251 -12.58 20.50 -2.07
N ALA A 252 -12.06 20.97 -0.93
CA ALA A 252 -10.64 20.83 -0.58
C ALA A 252 -10.25 19.36 -0.32
N SER A 253 -11.10 18.59 0.37
CA SER A 253 -10.87 17.16 0.59
C SER A 253 -11.01 16.35 -0.70
N LEU A 254 -11.97 16.70 -1.56
CA LEU A 254 -12.14 16.11 -2.88
C LEU A 254 -10.89 16.30 -3.73
N HIS A 255 -10.39 17.53 -3.84
CA HIS A 255 -9.16 17.84 -4.57
C HIS A 255 -7.95 17.04 -4.05
N ARG A 256 -7.80 16.95 -2.72
CA ARG A 256 -6.75 16.17 -2.07
C ARG A 256 -6.81 14.68 -2.40
N ILE A 257 -7.99 14.06 -2.25
CA ILE A 257 -8.14 12.61 -2.50
C ILE A 257 -7.96 12.28 -3.99
N VAL A 258 -8.49 13.10 -4.90
CA VAL A 258 -8.29 12.92 -6.34
C VAL A 258 -6.79 13.04 -6.68
N THR A 259 -6.10 14.03 -6.11
CA THR A 259 -4.65 14.19 -6.30
C THR A 259 -3.87 13.00 -5.73
N ALA A 260 -4.23 12.53 -4.54
CA ALA A 260 -3.63 11.34 -3.93
C ALA A 260 -3.78 10.09 -4.82
N ALA A 261 -4.98 9.88 -5.39
CA ALA A 261 -5.24 8.79 -6.33
C ALA A 261 -4.42 8.92 -7.63
N ILE A 262 -4.29 10.13 -8.19
CA ILE A 262 -3.45 10.41 -9.36
C ILE A 262 -1.97 10.06 -9.06
N PHE A 263 -1.43 10.50 -7.93
CA PHE A 263 -0.06 10.15 -7.54
C PHE A 263 0.10 8.65 -7.32
N PHE A 264 -0.87 7.99 -6.69
CA PHE A 264 -0.87 6.54 -6.52
C PHE A 264 -0.73 5.82 -7.86
N PHE A 265 -1.59 6.11 -8.85
CA PHE A 265 -1.51 5.45 -10.15
C PHE A 265 -0.24 5.78 -10.94
N ALA A 266 0.27 7.01 -10.82
CA ALA A 266 1.58 7.37 -11.37
C ALA A 266 2.71 6.51 -10.77
N TYR A 267 2.65 6.22 -9.46
CA TYR A 267 3.64 5.36 -8.79
C TYR A 267 3.52 3.90 -9.21
N ILE A 268 2.30 3.40 -9.41
CA ILE A 268 2.08 2.04 -9.92
C ILE A 268 2.57 1.91 -11.37
N ASP A 269 2.44 2.94 -12.21
CA ASP A 269 3.00 2.93 -13.58
C ASP A 269 4.53 2.77 -13.60
N ILE A 270 5.23 3.45 -12.68
CA ILE A 270 6.68 3.31 -12.54
C ILE A 270 7.04 1.89 -12.09
N LEU A 271 6.37 1.39 -11.05
CA LEU A 271 6.60 0.04 -10.54
C LEU A 271 6.40 -1.01 -11.63
N LYS A 272 5.35 -0.85 -12.42
CA LYS A 272 5.03 -1.72 -13.54
C LYS A 272 6.17 -1.78 -14.54
N ASN A 273 6.70 -0.63 -14.95
CA ASN A 273 7.84 -0.57 -15.86
C ASN A 273 9.10 -1.24 -15.29
N VAL A 274 9.39 -1.03 -14.01
CA VAL A 274 10.51 -1.69 -13.31
C VAL A 274 10.36 -3.21 -13.30
N ARG A 275 9.16 -3.71 -13.00
CA ARG A 275 8.89 -5.16 -12.99
C ARG A 275 9.02 -5.80 -14.36
N GLU A 276 8.49 -5.16 -15.40
CA GLU A 276 8.61 -5.65 -16.78
C GLU A 276 10.06 -5.86 -17.19
N GLN A 277 10.95 -4.98 -16.73
CA GLN A 277 12.37 -5.08 -17.03
C GLN A 277 13.07 -6.17 -16.22
N ILE A 278 12.72 -6.34 -14.94
CA ILE A 278 13.36 -7.32 -14.05
C ILE A 278 12.84 -8.75 -14.33
N SER A 279 11.54 -8.89 -14.51
CA SER A 279 10.87 -10.18 -14.68
C SER A 279 9.73 -10.06 -15.71
N PRO A 280 10.06 -10.03 -17.02
CA PRO A 280 9.05 -9.92 -18.07
C PRO A 280 8.07 -11.10 -18.05
N SER A 281 6.78 -10.81 -18.04
CA SER A 281 5.70 -11.80 -18.09
C SER A 281 5.40 -12.23 -19.53
N PHE A 282 5.09 -13.52 -19.75
CA PHE A 282 4.76 -14.07 -21.08
C PHE A 282 3.26 -14.38 -21.29
N THR A 283 2.37 -13.87 -20.43
CA THR A 283 0.93 -14.23 -20.38
C THR A 283 0.02 -13.26 -21.15
N LEU A 284 -1.05 -13.80 -21.77
CA LEU A 284 -1.89 -13.10 -22.78
C LEU A 284 -3.16 -12.39 -22.27
N ILE A 285 -3.57 -12.57 -21.01
CA ILE A 285 -4.90 -12.11 -20.52
C ILE A 285 -4.73 -11.01 -19.47
N LYS A 286 -5.32 -9.83 -19.71
CA LYS A 286 -5.34 -8.67 -18.80
C LYS A 286 -6.64 -8.65 -17.99
N THR A 287 -6.54 -8.60 -16.66
CA THR A 287 -7.71 -8.53 -15.75
C THR A 287 -7.98 -7.11 -15.22
N HIS A 288 -6.99 -6.21 -15.23
CA HIS A 288 -7.10 -4.81 -14.78
C HIS A 288 -6.72 -3.81 -15.90
N PRO A 289 -7.24 -2.57 -15.87
CA PRO A 289 -6.82 -1.52 -16.81
C PRO A 289 -5.38 -1.10 -16.53
N GLU A 290 -4.73 -0.45 -17.50
CA GLU A 290 -3.40 0.11 -17.28
C GLU A 290 -3.46 1.21 -16.19
N PRO A 291 -2.44 1.37 -15.33
CA PRO A 291 -2.44 2.42 -14.31
C PRO A 291 -2.68 3.82 -14.89
N ILE A 292 -2.10 4.11 -16.05
CA ILE A 292 -2.31 5.37 -16.78
C ILE A 292 -3.74 5.49 -17.31
N ASP A 293 -4.41 4.40 -17.68
CA ASP A 293 -5.82 4.43 -18.09
C ASP A 293 -6.73 4.77 -16.89
N ARG A 294 -6.47 4.17 -15.72
CA ARG A 294 -7.19 4.49 -14.46
C ARG A 294 -6.99 5.95 -14.04
N LEU A 295 -5.74 6.42 -14.11
CA LEU A 295 -5.37 7.81 -13.84
C LEU A 295 -6.12 8.77 -14.78
N ASN A 296 -6.13 8.49 -16.09
CA ASN A 296 -6.81 9.33 -17.07
C ASN A 296 -8.33 9.33 -16.85
N ASN A 297 -8.92 8.18 -16.50
CA ASN A 297 -10.34 8.07 -16.18
C ASN A 297 -10.72 8.94 -14.96
N LEU A 298 -9.89 8.96 -13.91
CA LEU A 298 -10.09 9.84 -12.77
C LEU A 298 -10.00 11.31 -13.14
N ILE A 299 -8.99 11.70 -13.94
CA ILE A 299 -8.86 13.08 -14.41
C ILE A 299 -10.11 13.49 -15.18
N GLU A 300 -10.48 12.71 -16.20
CA GLU A 300 -11.64 13.01 -17.06
C GLU A 300 -12.92 13.17 -16.23
N PHE A 301 -13.14 12.29 -15.24
CA PHE A 301 -14.35 12.32 -14.42
C PHE A 301 -14.38 13.48 -13.40
N PHE A 302 -13.23 13.85 -12.81
CA PHE A 302 -13.16 14.83 -11.72
C PHE A 302 -12.64 16.21 -12.13
N GLU A 303 -12.19 16.40 -13.37
CA GLU A 303 -11.61 17.65 -13.87
C GLU A 303 -12.49 18.87 -13.55
N GLU A 304 -13.77 18.81 -13.93
CA GLU A 304 -14.71 19.92 -13.74
C GLU A 304 -15.15 20.08 -12.28
N LYS A 305 -15.05 19.02 -11.47
CA LYS A 305 -15.57 18.97 -10.10
C LYS A 305 -14.62 19.54 -9.06
N CYS A 306 -13.30 19.38 -9.25
CA CYS A 306 -12.31 19.75 -8.24
C CYS A 306 -11.19 20.67 -8.76
N GLY A 307 -11.36 21.22 -9.96
CA GLY A 307 -10.44 22.22 -10.53
C GLY A 307 -9.01 21.69 -10.65
N LEU A 308 -8.85 20.49 -11.21
CA LEU A 308 -7.52 19.88 -11.35
C LEU A 308 -6.60 20.75 -12.18
N ASP A 309 -5.39 20.99 -11.67
CA ASP A 309 -4.35 21.70 -12.40
C ASP A 309 -3.74 20.78 -13.46
N LYS A 310 -4.22 20.94 -14.69
CA LYS A 310 -3.71 20.20 -15.86
C LYS A 310 -2.23 20.40 -16.09
N GLU A 311 -1.67 21.55 -15.75
CA GLU A 311 -0.24 21.80 -15.93
C GLU A 311 0.56 20.92 -14.97
N ASN A 312 0.18 20.89 -13.70
CA ASN A 312 0.82 20.02 -12.70
C ASN A 312 0.66 18.53 -13.02
N VAL A 313 -0.52 18.11 -13.51
CA VAL A 313 -0.73 16.72 -13.97
C VAL A 313 0.22 16.38 -15.13
N ASN A 314 0.35 17.27 -16.12
CA ASN A 314 1.27 17.06 -17.24
C ASN A 314 2.74 17.05 -16.80
N ILE A 315 3.11 17.87 -15.81
CA ILE A 315 4.45 17.85 -15.20
C ILE A 315 4.69 16.50 -14.52
N LEU A 316 3.73 15.99 -13.73
CA LEU A 316 3.83 14.67 -13.10
C LEU A 316 4.05 13.57 -14.15
N LEU A 317 3.22 13.51 -15.19
CA LEU A 317 3.34 12.49 -16.24
C LEU A 317 4.69 12.57 -16.97
N LYS A 318 5.22 13.77 -17.24
CA LYS A 318 6.57 13.93 -17.80
C LYS A 318 7.65 13.45 -16.85
N SER A 319 7.53 13.76 -15.56
CA SER A 319 8.48 13.30 -14.53
C SER A 319 8.47 11.77 -14.41
N VAL A 320 7.30 11.14 -14.49
CA VAL A 320 7.15 9.67 -14.54
C VAL A 320 7.92 9.08 -15.71
N GLU A 321 7.78 9.62 -16.92
CA GLU A 321 8.53 9.15 -18.10
C GLU A 321 10.05 9.31 -17.94
N VAL A 322 10.51 10.45 -17.42
CA VAL A 322 11.94 10.66 -17.15
C VAL A 322 12.47 9.63 -16.16
N ILE A 323 11.72 9.40 -15.07
CA ILE A 323 12.11 8.46 -14.02
C ILE A 323 12.13 7.02 -14.53
N LYS A 324 11.15 6.61 -15.35
CA LYS A 324 11.16 5.28 -15.99
C LYS A 324 12.43 5.06 -16.81
N ASN A 325 12.85 6.05 -17.61
CA ASN A 325 14.10 5.94 -18.38
C ASN A 325 15.34 5.83 -17.48
N ILE A 326 15.42 6.63 -16.42
CA ILE A 326 16.54 6.56 -15.46
C ILE A 326 16.61 5.18 -14.79
N LEU A 327 15.45 4.66 -14.36
CA LEU A 327 15.36 3.34 -13.74
C LEU A 327 15.74 2.23 -14.72
N GLN A 328 15.38 2.38 -16.00
CA GLN A 328 15.77 1.41 -17.02
C GLN A 328 17.28 1.30 -17.18
N ASP A 329 17.96 2.45 -17.24
CA ASP A 329 19.41 2.48 -17.31
C ASP A 329 20.07 1.92 -16.03
N ASP A 330 19.53 2.25 -14.84
CA ASP A 330 20.04 1.72 -13.56
C ASP A 330 19.87 0.21 -13.45
N ILE A 331 18.68 -0.32 -13.73
CA ILE A 331 18.42 -1.77 -13.68
C ILE A 331 19.30 -2.52 -14.67
N ALA A 332 19.54 -1.95 -15.86
CA ALA A 332 20.41 -2.57 -16.87
C ALA A 332 21.89 -2.61 -16.45
N THR A 333 22.33 -1.67 -15.61
CA THR A 333 23.74 -1.53 -15.20
C THR A 333 24.03 -2.08 -13.80
N ASP A 334 23.00 -2.20 -12.95
CA ASP A 334 23.10 -2.50 -11.52
C ASP A 334 22.00 -3.47 -11.04
N PHE A 335 21.66 -4.46 -11.88
CA PHE A 335 20.59 -5.43 -11.65
C PHE A 335 20.67 -6.14 -10.29
N ASP A 336 21.87 -6.53 -9.86
CA ASP A 336 22.08 -7.24 -8.59
C ASP A 336 21.56 -6.43 -7.39
N ASN A 337 21.68 -5.10 -7.43
CA ASN A 337 21.17 -4.20 -6.39
C ASN A 337 19.65 -4.05 -6.42
N TRP A 338 18.93 -4.67 -7.35
CA TRP A 338 17.47 -4.73 -7.37
C TRP A 338 16.95 -6.08 -6.86
N GLU A 339 17.67 -7.17 -7.13
CA GLU A 339 17.32 -8.53 -6.71
C GLU A 339 17.79 -8.84 -5.28
N GLN A 340 18.97 -8.36 -4.88
CA GLN A 340 19.56 -8.71 -3.60
C GLN A 340 18.69 -8.23 -2.44
N TYR A 341 18.28 -9.15 -1.56
CA TYR A 341 17.55 -8.84 -0.35
C TYR A 341 18.41 -8.06 0.66
N GLY A 342 17.92 -6.92 1.14
CA GLY A 342 18.65 -6.08 2.10
C GLY A 342 18.08 -4.68 2.28
N SER A 343 18.71 -3.88 3.13
CA SER A 343 18.32 -2.49 3.40
C SER A 343 19.04 -1.51 2.43
N VAL A 344 18.30 -0.55 1.90
CA VAL A 344 18.86 0.63 1.22
C VAL A 344 18.63 1.87 2.10
N TYR A 345 19.61 2.77 2.14
CA TYR A 345 19.57 3.96 3.00
C TYR A 345 19.48 5.25 2.19
N LEU A 346 18.88 6.28 2.79
CA LEU A 346 18.63 7.60 2.21
C LEU A 346 19.92 8.41 2.06
N GLY A 347 20.75 8.10 1.07
CA GLY A 347 21.90 8.93 0.65
C GLY A 347 22.63 9.65 1.79
N GLU A 348 22.65 10.98 1.75
CA GLU A 348 23.26 11.81 2.80
C GLU A 348 22.44 11.93 4.09
N TRP A 349 21.15 11.59 4.05
CA TRP A 349 20.26 11.54 5.23
C TRP A 349 20.33 10.22 5.98
N ARG A 350 21.13 9.24 5.56
CA ARG A 350 21.23 7.91 6.17
C ARG A 350 21.55 7.89 7.67
N GLY A 351 22.09 8.99 8.22
CA GLY A 351 22.55 9.06 9.59
C GLY A 351 23.84 8.25 9.85
N LYS A 352 24.01 7.79 11.09
CA LYS A 352 25.18 6.98 11.48
C LYS A 352 24.96 5.53 11.04
N PRO A 353 25.96 4.86 10.44
CA PRO A 353 25.88 3.43 10.18
C PRO A 353 25.60 2.65 11.47
N LEU A 354 24.57 1.81 11.44
CA LEU A 354 24.23 0.88 12.52
C LEU A 354 24.99 -0.43 12.32
N VAL A 355 25.49 -1.01 13.41
CA VAL A 355 26.24 -2.27 13.42
C VAL A 355 25.36 -3.39 13.95
N ASP A 356 25.17 -4.43 13.12
CA ASP A 356 24.41 -5.63 13.48
C ASP A 356 24.90 -6.22 14.81
N ARG A 357 23.96 -6.55 15.72
CA ARG A 357 24.20 -7.08 17.09
C ARG A 357 24.84 -6.13 18.11
N ILE A 358 25.15 -4.89 17.74
CA ILE A 358 25.58 -3.84 18.69
C ILE A 358 24.45 -2.85 18.90
N ASP A 359 23.86 -2.40 17.80
CA ASP A 359 22.83 -1.35 17.81
C ASP A 359 21.39 -1.92 17.75
N TYR A 360 21.22 -3.26 17.66
CA TYR A 360 19.92 -3.94 17.47
C TYR A 360 19.55 -4.95 18.55
#